data_AF-A0A961AR31-F1
#
_entry.id   AF-A0A961AR31-F1
#
_cell.length_a   1.000
_cell.length_b   1.000
_cell.length_c   1.000
_cell.angle_alpha   90.00
_cell.angle_beta   90.00
_cell.angle_gamma   90.00
#
_symmetry.space_group_name_H-M   'P 1'
#
loop_
_entity.id
_entity.type
_entity.pdbx_description
1 polymer ?
#
loop_
_entity_poly.entity_id
_entity_poly.type
_entity_poly.pdbx_seq_one_letter_code
_entity_poly.pdbx_strand_id
1 'polypeptide(L)'
;MSEEDSRLKDITDLSYHVSGRDTSKVRTQIYLSEAQRDFLNRESKRTGFSMAELIRHYIEEKMNPNEDIWEANSLLAPAPEDPDFEGHEDGSVNTDAIIYGSFSE
;
A
#
# COMPACT_ATOMS: atom_id res chain seq x y z
N MET A 1 42.53 -4.63 17.79
CA MET A 1 41.09 -4.40 17.57
C MET A 1 40.97 -2.98 17.06
N SER A 2 40.62 -2.83 15.78
CA SER A 2 40.74 -1.60 14.99
C SER A 2 39.76 -0.53 15.46
N GLU A 3 40.18 0.73 15.48
CA GLU A 3 39.39 1.92 15.88
C GLU A 3 38.08 2.08 15.07
N GLU A 4 37.99 1.42 13.91
CA GLU A 4 36.79 1.40 13.06
C GLU A 4 35.60 0.68 13.70
N ASP A 5 35.85 -0.36 14.51
CA ASP A 5 34.79 -1.07 15.25
C ASP A 5 34.18 -0.22 16.36
N SER A 6 34.92 0.78 16.85
CA SER A 6 34.43 1.70 17.88
C SER A 6 33.51 2.76 17.27
N ARG A 7 33.83 3.26 16.07
CA ARG A 7 33.00 4.26 15.37
C ARG A 7 31.66 3.68 14.90
N LEU A 8 31.59 2.39 14.58
CA LEU A 8 30.31 1.75 14.23
C LEU A 8 29.36 1.63 15.43
N LYS A 9 29.89 1.44 16.65
CA LYS A 9 29.09 1.35 17.87
C LYS A 9 28.48 2.69 18.28
N ASP A 10 29.22 3.79 18.09
CA ASP A 10 28.72 5.13 18.42
C ASP A 10 27.53 5.57 17.55
N ILE A 11 27.41 5.07 16.32
CA ILE A 11 26.27 5.39 15.43
C ILE A 11 24.99 4.67 15.91
N THR A 12 25.12 3.52 16.57
CA THR A 12 23.96 2.74 17.05
C THR A 12 23.34 3.29 18.33
N ASP A 13 24.10 4.11 19.08
CA ASP A 13 23.66 4.67 20.36
C ASP A 13 23.09 6.10 20.24
N LEU A 14 22.93 6.61 19.02
CA LEU A 14 22.09 7.79 18.73
C LEU A 14 20.60 7.41 18.79
N SER A 15 20.20 6.77 19.89
CA SER A 15 18.81 6.55 20.25
C SER A 15 18.22 7.91 20.63
N TYR A 16 17.60 8.57 19.64
CA TYR A 16 16.76 9.73 19.87
C TYR A 16 15.78 9.41 21.01
N HIS A 17 15.90 10.16 22.09
CA HIS A 17 14.99 10.10 23.22
C HIS A 17 13.61 10.60 22.74
N VAL A 18 12.77 9.69 22.27
CA VAL A 18 11.36 9.98 21.93
C VAL A 18 10.60 10.08 23.24
N SER A 19 10.50 11.31 23.77
CA SER A 19 9.57 11.64 24.84
C SER A 19 8.14 11.50 24.33
N GLY A 20 7.46 10.43 24.74
CA GLY A 20 6.07 10.13 24.38
C GLY A 20 5.96 8.79 23.67
N ARG A 21 5.68 7.74 24.44
CA ARG A 21 5.45 6.40 23.89
C ARG A 21 4.07 6.38 23.22
N ASP A 22 3.98 6.93 22.02
CA ASP A 22 2.88 6.64 21.10
C ASP A 22 3.02 5.17 20.71
N THR A 23 2.28 4.30 21.40
CA THR A 23 2.38 2.84 21.26
C THR A 23 1.88 2.33 19.91
N SER A 24 1.45 3.20 19.00
CA SER A 24 0.95 2.83 17.66
C SER A 24 2.04 2.63 16.61
N LYS A 25 3.23 3.24 16.78
CA LYS A 25 4.24 3.29 15.71
C LYS A 25 5.35 2.29 15.93
N VAL A 26 5.59 1.43 14.93
CA VAL A 26 6.67 0.44 14.92
C VAL A 26 7.90 1.03 14.23
N ARG A 27 9.09 0.86 14.83
CA ARG A 27 10.35 1.30 14.22
C ARG A 27 10.70 0.38 13.05
N THR A 28 10.80 0.94 11.86
CA THR A 28 11.18 0.22 10.63
C THR A 28 12.41 0.87 10.01
N GLN A 29 13.35 0.05 9.53
CA GLN A 29 14.53 0.49 8.81
C GLN A 29 14.34 0.18 7.31
N ILE A 30 14.58 1.17 6.46
CA ILE A 30 14.52 1.03 5.00
C ILE A 30 15.82 1.56 4.39
N TYR A 31 16.32 0.86 3.38
CA TYR A 31 17.44 1.34 2.57
C TYR A 31 16.91 2.15 1.40
N LEU A 32 17.49 3.32 1.19
CA LEU A 32 17.14 4.22 0.09
C LEU A 32 18.36 4.40 -0.81
N SER A 33 18.11 4.54 -2.11
CA SER A 33 19.14 5.03 -3.02
C SER A 33 19.45 6.50 -2.72
N GLU A 34 20.61 6.97 -3.19
CA GLU A 34 21.00 8.37 -3.03
C GLU A 34 19.97 9.32 -3.64
N ALA A 35 19.48 9.00 -4.84
CA ALA A 35 18.44 9.79 -5.51
C ALA A 35 17.13 9.87 -4.69
N GLN A 36 16.72 8.78 -4.05
CA GLN A 36 15.53 8.76 -3.18
C GLN A 36 15.73 9.60 -1.92
N ARG A 37 16.91 9.51 -1.29
CA ARG A 37 17.25 10.34 -0.12
C ARG A 37 17.27 11.83 -0.48
N ASP A 38 17.86 12.18 -1.62
CA ASP A 38 17.96 13.57 -2.07
C ASP A 38 16.60 14.14 -2.45
N PHE A 39 15.72 13.32 -3.04
CA PHE A 39 14.32 13.66 -3.24
C PHE A 39 13.61 14.01 -1.92
N LEU A 40 13.69 13.13 -0.92
CA LEU A 40 13.07 13.38 0.39
C LEU A 40 13.63 14.62 1.09
N ASN A 41 14.92 14.90 0.93
CA ASN A 41 15.55 16.11 1.48
C ASN A 41 14.99 17.39 0.87
N ARG A 42 14.85 17.40 -0.45
CA ARG A 42 14.26 18.52 -1.18
C ARG A 42 12.80 18.74 -0.82
N GLU A 43 12.02 17.66 -0.74
CA GLU A 43 10.59 17.74 -0.38
C GLU A 43 10.40 18.17 1.08
N SER A 44 11.28 17.74 1.98
CA SER A 44 11.27 18.17 3.38
C SER A 44 11.46 19.67 3.50
N LYS A 45 12.40 20.25 2.74
CA LYS A 45 12.60 21.71 2.68
C LYS A 45 11.42 22.44 2.05
N ARG A 46 10.78 21.84 1.04
CA ARG A 46 9.64 22.45 0.33
C ARG A 46 8.37 22.51 1.19
N THR A 47 8.10 21.45 1.95
CA THR A 47 6.87 21.28 2.73
C THR A 47 7.00 21.74 4.18
N GLY A 48 8.23 21.80 4.71
CA GLY A 48 8.50 22.05 6.13
C GLY A 48 8.34 20.79 7.00
N PHE A 49 7.97 19.64 6.42
CA PHE A 49 7.87 18.38 7.15
C PHE A 49 9.22 17.69 7.32
N SER A 50 9.34 16.86 8.35
CA SER A 50 10.51 15.99 8.50
C SER A 50 10.52 14.89 7.41
N MET A 51 11.71 14.38 7.06
CA MET A 51 11.82 13.26 6.12
C MET A 51 11.01 12.03 6.58
N ALA A 52 11.01 11.74 7.88
CA ALA A 52 10.28 10.61 8.44
C ALA A 52 8.76 10.80 8.31
N GLU A 53 8.27 12.03 8.40
CA GLU A 53 6.86 12.36 8.22
C GLU A 53 6.42 12.27 6.77
N LEU A 54 7.26 12.76 5.84
CA LEU A 54 7.03 12.57 4.41
C LEU A 54 6.97 11.10 4.02
N ILE A 55 7.89 10.27 4.52
CA ILE A 55 7.88 8.82 4.26
C ILE A 55 6.56 8.22 4.75
N ARG A 56 6.09 8.58 5.95
CA ARG A 56 4.80 8.09 6.45
C ARG A 56 3.63 8.52 5.55
N HIS A 57 3.58 9.80 5.16
CA HIS A 57 2.54 10.31 4.28
C HIS A 57 2.51 9.57 2.93
N TYR A 58 3.67 9.36 2.30
CA TYR A 58 3.72 8.62 1.04
C TYR A 58 3.32 7.15 1.21
N ILE A 59 3.69 6.51 2.31
CA ILE A 59 3.23 5.15 2.61
C ILE A 59 1.71 5.13 2.78
N GLU A 60 1.15 6.07 3.53
CA GLU A 60 -0.28 6.14 3.81
C GLU A 60 -1.09 6.41 2.52
N GLU A 61 -0.63 7.32 1.66
CA GLU A 61 -1.22 7.57 0.33
C GLU A 61 -1.26 6.31 -0.55
N LYS A 62 -0.21 5.48 -0.48
CA LYS A 62 -0.13 4.25 -1.28
C LYS A 62 -0.87 3.06 -0.67
N MET A 63 -0.94 2.99 0.65
CA MET A 63 -1.60 1.91 1.37
C MET A 63 -3.10 2.12 1.52
N ASN A 64 -3.56 3.37 1.49
CA ASN A 64 -4.97 3.74 1.46
C ASN A 64 -5.28 4.40 0.11
N PRO A 65 -5.28 3.63 -1.00
CA PRO A 65 -5.74 4.16 -2.27
C PRO A 65 -7.17 4.68 -2.09
N ASN A 66 -7.43 5.90 -2.55
CA ASN A 66 -8.76 6.52 -2.49
C ASN A 66 -9.80 5.57 -3.10
N GLU A 67 -10.97 5.43 -2.48
CA GLU A 67 -12.04 4.52 -2.93
C GLU A 67 -12.42 4.79 -4.40
N ASP A 68 -12.32 6.05 -4.82
CA ASP A 68 -12.51 6.52 -6.20
C ASP A 68 -11.64 5.79 -7.25
N ILE A 69 -10.48 5.22 -6.85
CA ILE A 69 -9.61 4.44 -7.74
C ILE A 69 -10.30 3.14 -8.17
N TRP A 70 -11.15 2.57 -7.31
CA TRP A 70 -11.94 1.39 -7.64
C TRP A 70 -13.12 1.74 -8.54
N GLU A 71 -13.77 2.88 -8.31
CA GLU A 71 -14.87 3.36 -9.15
C GLU A 71 -14.42 3.70 -10.59
N ALA A 72 -13.20 4.22 -10.75
CA ALA A 72 -12.63 4.54 -12.05
C ALA A 72 -11.99 3.34 -12.77
N ASN A 73 -11.95 2.15 -12.15
CA ASN A 73 -11.29 0.99 -12.73
C ASN A 73 -12.15 0.40 -13.86
N SER A 74 -11.71 0.52 -15.11
CA SER A 74 -12.42 -0.04 -16.27
C SER A 74 -12.60 -1.56 -16.21
N LEU A 75 -11.80 -2.29 -15.43
CA LEU A 75 -11.99 -3.72 -15.21
C LEU A 75 -13.15 -4.04 -14.26
N LEU A 76 -13.59 -3.07 -13.46
CA LEU A 76 -14.73 -3.17 -12.55
C LEU A 76 -15.95 -2.40 -13.06
N ALA A 77 -15.85 -1.77 -14.24
CA ALA A 77 -17.00 -1.14 -14.87
C ALA A 77 -18.10 -2.19 -15.08
N PRO A 78 -19.37 -1.84 -14.83
CA PRO A 78 -20.47 -2.76 -15.12
C PRO A 78 -20.35 -3.20 -16.58
N ALA A 79 -20.49 -4.50 -16.81
CA ALA A 79 -20.56 -5.02 -18.17
C ALA A 79 -21.71 -4.29 -18.88
N PRO A 80 -21.51 -3.82 -20.13
CA PRO A 80 -22.59 -3.19 -20.88
C PRO A 80 -23.78 -4.14 -20.95
N GLU A 81 -24.97 -3.64 -20.62
CA GLU A 81 -26.20 -4.40 -20.78
C GLU A 81 -26.38 -4.69 -22.28
N ASP A 82 -26.32 -5.98 -22.62
CA ASP A 82 -26.64 -6.46 -23.96
C ASP A 82 -28.13 -6.81 -23.98
N PRO A 83 -28.98 -6.03 -24.67
CA PRO A 83 -30.43 -6.26 -24.69
C PRO A 83 -30.81 -7.55 -25.44
N ASP A 84 -29.88 -8.11 -26.24
CA ASP A 84 -30.08 -9.37 -26.95
C ASP A 84 -29.53 -10.58 -26.15
N PHE A 85 -28.96 -10.34 -24.95
CA PHE A 85 -28.45 -11.40 -24.08
C PHE A 85 -29.56 -12.04 -23.27
N GLU A 86 -29.99 -13.23 -23.69
CA GLU A 86 -30.90 -14.10 -22.93
C GLU A 86 -30.10 -14.98 -21.94
N GLY A 87 -29.81 -14.42 -20.76
CA GLY A 87 -29.25 -15.16 -19.63
C GLY A 87 -30.33 -15.79 -18.74
N HIS A 88 -30.00 -16.88 -18.05
CA HIS A 88 -30.87 -17.41 -17.01
C HIS A 88 -30.83 -16.50 -15.78
N GLU A 89 -31.99 -16.10 -15.23
CA GLU A 89 -32.08 -15.18 -14.08
C GLU A 89 -31.25 -15.64 -12.86
N ASP A 90 -31.17 -16.96 -12.63
CA ASP A 90 -30.39 -17.57 -11.54
C ASP A 90 -29.01 -18.10 -12.00
N GLY A 91 -28.53 -17.68 -13.16
CA GLY A 91 -27.31 -18.18 -13.78
C GLY A 91 -26.05 -18.02 -12.93
N SER A 92 -26.02 -17.04 -12.01
CA SER A 92 -24.90 -16.83 -11.08
C SER A 92 -24.94 -17.73 -9.84
N VAL A 93 -26.09 -18.34 -9.55
CA VAL A 93 -26.31 -19.16 -8.34
C VAL A 93 -26.39 -20.64 -8.70
N ASN A 94 -27.00 -20.97 -9.85
CA ASN A 94 -27.24 -22.34 -10.31
C ASN A 94 -26.50 -22.67 -11.61
N THR A 95 -25.32 -22.05 -11.82
CA THR A 95 -24.52 -22.20 -13.04
C THR A 95 -24.31 -23.67 -13.41
N ASP A 96 -23.94 -24.50 -12.43
CA ASP A 96 -23.67 -25.92 -12.67
C ASP A 96 -24.91 -26.69 -13.12
N ALA A 97 -26.07 -26.46 -12.50
CA ALA A 97 -27.32 -27.11 -12.88
C ALA A 97 -27.81 -26.66 -14.26
N ILE A 98 -27.54 -25.42 -14.64
CA ILE A 98 -27.92 -24.84 -15.93
C ILE A 98 -26.99 -25.36 -17.05
N ILE A 99 -25.68 -25.46 -16.79
CA ILE A 99 -24.69 -25.90 -17.80
C ILE A 99 -24.75 -27.41 -18.00
N TYR A 100 -24.82 -28.19 -16.92
CA TYR A 100 -24.73 -29.65 -17.00
C TYR A 100 -26.09 -30.35 -16.99
N GLY A 101 -27.17 -29.62 -16.70
CA GLY A 101 -28.47 -30.20 -16.45
C GLY A 101 -28.53 -30.95 -15.11
N SER A 102 -29.74 -31.19 -14.61
CA SER A 102 -29.93 -32.17 -13.54
C SER A 102 -29.81 -33.57 -14.15
N PHE A 103 -28.82 -34.37 -13.72
CA PHE A 103 -28.85 -35.81 -13.99
C PHE A 103 -30.07 -36.39 -13.25
N SER A 104 -31.14 -36.67 -13.99
CA SER A 104 -32.21 -37.54 -13.53
C SER A 104 -31.79 -38.98 -13.79
N GLU A 105 -31.56 -39.73 -12.72
CA GLU A 105 -31.44 -41.20 -12.76
C GLU A 105 -32.83 -41.86 -12.87
#